data_AF-A0A7C2VDA1-F1
#
_entry.id   AF-A0A7C2VDA1-F1
#
_cell.length_a   1.000
_cell.length_b   1.000
_cell.length_c   1.000
_cell.angle_alpha   90.00
_cell.angle_beta   90.00
_cell.angle_gamma   90.00
#
_symmetry.space_group_name_H-M   'P 1'
#
loop_
_entity.id
_entity.type
_entity.pdbx_description
1 polymer ?
#
loop_
_entity_poly.entity_id
_entity_poly.type
_entity_poly.pdbx_seq_one_letter_code
_entity_poly.pdbx_strand_id
1 'polypeptide(L)'
;MRMVLQRLWGDGTPPQRGHDARSALEAAKRGELQVAWVVDPSPVYEIPTEVVEALGQVPHLIVSASVRTPLAEKAWLVLPDLTFMEKNGSYTNWAGTVQAVRRAVEPPSGARSLARVLMALAERLGKPMAYPAPQLVQQELNHLRALAGSAKRE
;
A
#
# COMPACT_ATOMS: atom_id res chain seq x y z
N MET A 1 15.33 -10.76 -9.60
CA MET A 1 14.00 -10.18 -9.28
C MET A 1 13.55 -9.15 -10.32
N ARG A 2 14.31 -8.08 -10.60
CA ARG A 2 13.92 -7.04 -11.59
C ARG A 2 13.52 -7.60 -12.96
N MET A 3 14.31 -8.51 -13.55
CA MET A 3 13.96 -9.15 -14.83
C MET A 3 12.64 -9.93 -14.79
N VAL A 4 12.35 -10.63 -13.67
CA VAL A 4 11.10 -11.37 -13.49
C VAL A 4 9.91 -10.40 -13.44
N LEU A 5 10.05 -9.30 -12.70
CA LEU A 5 9.02 -8.25 -12.64
C LEU A 5 8.82 -7.59 -14.00
N GLN A 6 9.90 -7.30 -14.73
CA GLN A 6 9.80 -6.69 -16.05
C GLN A 6 9.13 -7.62 -17.08
N ARG A 7 9.39 -8.92 -16.98
CA ARG A 7 8.74 -9.91 -17.83
C ARG A 7 7.23 -10.01 -17.58
N LEU A 8 6.78 -9.82 -16.34
CA LEU A 8 5.38 -9.99 -15.95
C LEU A 8 4.58 -8.69 -16.02
N TRP A 9 5.19 -7.57 -15.62
CA TRP A 9 4.53 -6.27 -15.44
C TRP A 9 5.09 -5.16 -16.34
N GLY A 10 6.03 -5.48 -17.23
CA GLY A 10 6.61 -4.55 -18.20
C GLY A 10 7.80 -3.73 -17.66
N ASP A 11 8.30 -2.83 -18.50
CA ASP A 11 9.54 -2.07 -18.28
C ASP A 11 9.47 -0.99 -17.19
N GLY A 12 8.29 -0.74 -16.61
CA GLY A 12 8.05 0.30 -15.60
C GLY A 12 8.65 0.07 -14.21
N THR A 13 9.49 -0.95 -14.01
CA THR A 13 10.19 -1.17 -12.74
C THR A 13 11.36 -0.20 -12.61
N PRO A 14 11.40 0.70 -11.60
CA PRO A 14 12.47 1.68 -11.45
C PRO A 14 13.86 1.03 -11.35
N PRO A 15 14.89 1.61 -12.00
CA PRO A 15 16.25 1.08 -11.93
C PRO A 15 16.92 1.34 -10.58
N GLN A 16 16.58 2.42 -9.90
CA GLN A 16 17.15 2.78 -8.60
C GLN A 16 16.25 2.33 -7.44
N ARG A 17 16.89 2.07 -6.29
CA ARG A 17 16.17 1.85 -5.04
C ARG A 17 15.46 3.14 -4.63
N GLY A 18 14.18 3.05 -4.30
CA GLY A 18 13.43 4.16 -3.71
C GLY A 18 13.84 4.43 -2.25
N HIS A 19 13.26 5.47 -1.69
CA HIS A 19 13.39 5.77 -0.26
C HIS A 19 12.81 4.63 0.60
N ASP A 20 13.48 4.35 1.72
CA ASP A 20 12.85 3.68 2.85
C ASP A 20 12.10 4.70 3.72
N ALA A 21 11.37 4.23 4.73
CA ALA A 21 10.55 5.10 5.59
C ALA A 21 11.35 6.25 6.23
N ARG A 22 12.57 5.96 6.72
CA ARG A 22 13.42 6.98 7.35
C ARG A 22 13.88 8.02 6.33
N SER A 23 14.43 7.59 5.20
CA SER A 23 14.93 8.52 4.17
C SER A 23 13.80 9.29 3.48
N ALA A 24 12.60 8.71 3.34
CA ALA A 24 11.41 9.41 2.86
C ALA A 24 10.98 10.50 3.84
N LEU A 25 11.01 10.21 5.14
CA LEU A 25 10.71 11.22 6.17
C LEU A 25 11.72 12.37 6.14
N GLU A 26 13.02 12.08 6.00
CA GLU A 26 14.04 13.12 5.87
C GLU A 26 13.88 13.92 4.58
N ALA A 27 13.49 13.28 3.46
CA ALA A 27 13.15 13.97 2.21
C ALA A 27 11.92 14.88 2.38
N ALA A 28 10.91 14.46 3.14
CA ALA A 28 9.75 15.28 3.48
C ALA A 28 10.17 16.53 4.27
N LYS A 29 11.03 16.38 5.29
CA LYS A 29 11.57 17.50 6.07
C LYS A 29 12.38 18.49 5.23
N ARG A 30 13.06 18.00 4.18
CA ARG A 30 13.81 18.84 3.23
C ARG A 30 12.93 19.46 2.13
N GLY A 31 11.62 19.16 2.10
CA GLY A 31 10.71 19.66 1.07
C GLY A 31 10.91 19.01 -0.31
N GLU A 32 11.57 17.84 -0.36
CA GLU A 32 11.87 17.13 -1.62
C GLU A 32 10.69 16.31 -2.14
N LEU A 33 9.70 16.01 -1.29
CA LEU A 33 8.52 15.25 -1.66
C LEU A 33 7.38 16.18 -2.10
N GLN A 34 6.87 15.95 -3.30
CA GLN A 34 5.66 16.63 -3.80
C GLN A 34 4.37 15.88 -3.44
N VAL A 35 4.45 14.54 -3.37
CA VAL A 35 3.32 13.65 -3.08
C VAL A 35 3.77 12.61 -2.07
N ALA A 36 2.93 12.37 -1.06
CA ALA A 36 3.11 11.27 -0.12
C ALA A 36 1.76 10.58 0.08
N TRP A 37 1.69 9.28 -0.18
CA TRP A 37 0.50 8.48 0.14
C TRP A 37 0.82 7.55 1.30
N VAL A 38 0.26 7.88 2.47
CA VAL A 38 0.40 7.11 3.70
C VAL A 38 -0.80 6.21 3.88
N VAL A 39 -0.55 4.91 4.06
CA VAL A 39 -1.55 3.87 4.18
C VAL A 39 -1.54 3.32 5.58
N ASP A 40 -2.73 3.27 6.19
CA ASP A 40 -3.00 2.71 7.51
C ASP A 40 -1.93 3.12 8.54
N PRO A 41 -1.79 4.42 8.86
CA PRO A 41 -0.75 4.90 9.78
C PRO A 41 -1.02 4.53 11.26
N SER A 42 -1.83 3.50 11.48
CA SER A 42 -2.23 2.96 12.78
C SER A 42 -1.03 2.29 13.50
N PRO A 43 -0.98 2.32 14.85
CA PRO A 43 -2.02 2.80 15.77
C PRO A 43 -2.10 4.33 15.88
N VAL A 44 -3.35 4.82 15.91
CA VAL A 44 -3.79 6.23 15.97
C VAL A 44 -3.03 7.10 16.97
N TYR A 45 -2.48 6.49 18.02
CA TYR A 45 -1.85 7.16 19.16
C TYR A 45 -0.32 7.11 19.16
N GLU A 46 0.31 6.48 18.17
CA GLU A 46 1.77 6.25 18.18
C GLU A 46 2.52 6.92 17.04
N ILE A 47 1.84 7.65 16.14
CA ILE A 47 2.58 8.42 15.11
C ILE A 47 3.33 9.54 15.83
N PRO A 48 4.68 9.54 15.83
CA PRO A 48 5.45 10.57 16.52
C PRO A 48 5.14 11.95 15.94
N THR A 49 5.11 12.98 16.78
CA THR A 49 4.77 14.35 16.38
C THR A 49 5.66 14.83 15.23
N GLU A 50 6.95 14.51 15.26
CA GLU A 50 7.91 14.87 14.21
C GLU A 50 7.57 14.23 12.85
N VAL A 51 6.93 13.06 12.84
CA VAL A 51 6.46 12.41 11.62
C VAL A 51 5.26 13.14 11.06
N VAL A 52 4.31 13.49 11.93
CA VAL A 52 3.12 14.24 11.56
C VAL A 52 3.48 15.63 11.02
N GLU A 53 4.43 16.32 11.65
CA GLU A 53 4.91 17.63 11.21
C GLU A 53 5.64 17.57 9.87
N ALA A 54 6.56 16.62 9.69
CA ALA A 54 7.31 16.48 8.45
C ALA A 54 6.42 16.10 7.26
N LEU A 55 5.55 15.09 7.43
CA LEU A 55 4.67 14.66 6.35
C LEU A 55 3.56 15.69 6.07
N GLY A 56 3.13 16.43 7.09
CA GLY A 56 2.16 17.51 6.95
C GLY A 56 2.64 18.70 6.10
N GLN A 57 3.94 18.78 5.81
CA GLN A 57 4.51 19.78 4.89
C GLN A 57 4.47 19.34 3.42
N VAL A 58 4.16 18.07 3.15
CA VAL A 58 4.12 17.55 1.77
C VAL A 58 2.88 18.10 1.06
N PRO A 59 3.02 18.77 -0.11
CA PRO A 59 1.92 19.46 -0.78
C PRO A 59 0.69 18.58 -1.06
N HIS A 60 0.92 17.34 -1.47
CA HIS A 60 -0.12 16.36 -1.75
C HIS A 60 -0.01 15.16 -0.82
N LEU A 61 -0.23 15.41 0.47
CA LEU A 61 -0.37 14.35 1.46
C LEU A 61 -1.73 13.65 1.30
N ILE A 62 -1.71 12.37 0.92
CA ILE A 62 -2.86 11.48 0.84
C ILE A 62 -2.79 10.50 2.01
N VAL A 63 -3.87 10.36 2.77
CA VAL A 63 -3.94 9.42 3.89
C VAL A 63 -5.09 8.43 3.67
N SER A 64 -4.75 7.14 3.56
CA SER A 64 -5.72 6.04 3.61
C SER A 64 -5.81 5.51 5.02
N ALA A 65 -6.95 5.68 5.69
CA ALA A 65 -7.13 5.23 7.07
C ALA A 65 -8.57 4.78 7.32
N SER A 66 -8.75 3.79 8.18
CA SER A 66 -10.06 3.33 8.65
C SER A 66 -10.56 4.06 9.90
N VAL A 67 -9.70 4.91 10.48
CA VAL A 67 -9.95 5.68 11.70
C VAL A 67 -9.32 7.06 11.56
N ARG A 68 -9.84 8.04 12.30
CA ARG A 68 -9.30 9.41 12.32
C ARG A 68 -7.92 9.42 12.98
N THR A 69 -6.93 10.09 12.37
CA THR A 69 -5.55 10.19 12.89
C THR A 69 -5.04 11.63 12.84
N PRO A 70 -4.06 12.01 13.67
CA PRO A 70 -3.43 13.34 13.59
C PRO A 70 -2.85 13.66 12.22
N LEU A 71 -2.38 12.63 11.50
CA LEU A 71 -1.86 12.79 10.14
C LEU A 71 -2.97 13.04 9.12
N ALA A 72 -4.13 12.38 9.27
CA ALA A 72 -5.30 12.62 8.41
C ALA A 72 -5.80 14.07 8.50
N GLU A 73 -5.68 14.72 9.67
CA GLU A 73 -6.04 16.14 9.83
C GLU A 73 -5.16 17.09 9.02
N LYS A 74 -3.95 16.66 8.65
CA LYS A 74 -3.03 17.44 7.81
C LYS A 74 -3.10 17.05 6.34
N ALA A 75 -3.88 16.02 5.98
CA ALA A 75 -3.91 15.48 4.64
C ALA A 75 -4.65 16.42 3.68
N TRP A 76 -4.12 16.55 2.46
CA TRP A 76 -4.84 17.14 1.34
C TRP A 76 -6.04 16.27 0.91
N LEU A 77 -5.90 14.96 1.03
CA LEU A 77 -6.95 13.99 0.71
C LEU A 77 -6.97 12.85 1.71
N VAL A 78 -8.13 12.58 2.29
CA VAL A 78 -8.37 11.39 3.10
C VAL A 78 -9.21 10.39 2.31
N LEU A 79 -8.72 9.14 2.23
CA LEU A 79 -9.39 8.03 1.59
C LEU A 79 -9.85 7.04 2.66
N PRO A 80 -11.17 6.93 2.94
CA PRO A 80 -11.68 6.00 3.93
C PRO A 80 -11.38 4.54 3.52
N ASP A 81 -10.50 3.89 4.28
CA ASP A 81 -10.11 2.49 4.06
C ASP A 81 -10.91 1.54 4.96
N LEU A 82 -10.91 0.27 4.59
CA LEU A 82 -11.60 -0.79 5.29
C LEU A 82 -10.74 -1.40 6.41
N THR A 83 -11.36 -1.66 7.55
CA THR A 83 -10.76 -2.44 8.64
C THR A 83 -10.58 -3.90 8.22
N PHE A 84 -9.84 -4.68 9.03
CA PHE A 84 -9.71 -6.12 8.81
C PHE A 84 -11.06 -6.87 8.92
N MET A 85 -12.03 -6.34 9.66
CA MET A 85 -13.35 -6.96 9.82
C MET A 85 -14.25 -6.77 8.59
N GLU A 86 -13.95 -5.79 7.75
CA GLU A 86 -14.79 -5.36 6.62
C GLU A 86 -14.33 -5.95 5.28
N LYS A 87 -13.17 -6.63 5.25
CA LYS A 87 -12.55 -7.11 4.01
C LYS A 87 -12.12 -8.57 4.06
N ASN A 88 -12.09 -9.18 2.88
CA ASN A 88 -11.49 -10.49 2.69
C ASN A 88 -10.00 -10.33 2.35
N GLY A 89 -9.17 -11.25 2.82
CA GLY A 89 -7.73 -11.24 2.53
C GLY A 89 -6.97 -12.25 3.35
N SER A 90 -5.72 -11.92 3.67
CA SER A 90 -4.86 -12.72 4.53
C SER A 90 -3.82 -11.88 5.24
N TYR A 91 -3.39 -12.32 6.42
CA TYR A 91 -2.18 -11.82 7.09
C TYR A 91 -1.12 -12.91 7.14
N THR A 92 0.15 -12.51 7.12
CA THR A 92 1.27 -13.40 7.44
C THR A 92 1.72 -13.08 8.86
N ASN A 93 1.67 -14.06 9.74
CA ASN A 93 2.08 -13.87 11.14
C ASN A 93 3.61 -13.98 11.30
N TRP A 94 4.09 -13.78 12.52
CA TRP A 94 5.51 -13.83 12.88
C TRP A 94 6.19 -15.18 12.60
N ALA A 95 5.44 -16.28 12.57
CA ALA A 95 5.95 -17.61 12.21
C ALA A 95 6.01 -17.83 10.69
N GLY A 96 5.62 -16.83 9.88
CA GLY A 96 5.56 -16.93 8.43
C GLY A 96 4.30 -17.62 7.90
N THR A 97 3.33 -17.94 8.77
CA THR A 97 2.10 -18.62 8.37
C THR A 97 1.11 -17.64 7.77
N VAL A 98 0.58 -17.96 6.58
CA VAL A 98 -0.49 -17.20 5.93
C VAL A 98 -1.84 -17.63 6.51
N GLN A 99 -2.58 -16.67 7.07
CA GLN A 99 -3.88 -16.88 7.70
C GLN A 99 -4.95 -16.09 6.95
N ALA A 100 -6.04 -16.77 6.58
CA ALA A 100 -7.15 -16.12 5.89
C ALA A 100 -7.92 -15.19 6.83
N VAL A 101 -8.30 -14.03 6.29
CA VAL A 101 -9.24 -13.10 6.91
C VAL A 101 -10.51 -13.09 6.08
N ARG A 102 -11.64 -13.20 6.77
CA ARG A 102 -12.96 -13.15 6.15
C ARG A 102 -13.69 -11.94 6.67
N ARG A 103 -14.43 -11.30 5.77
CA ARG A 103 -15.32 -10.20 6.13
C ARG A 103 -16.34 -10.69 7.17
N ALA A 104 -16.36 -10.03 8.31
CA ALA A 104 -17.29 -10.26 9.42
C ALA A 104 -18.45 -9.27 9.42
N VAL A 105 -18.23 -8.05 8.93
CA VAL A 105 -19.24 -6.98 8.85
C VAL A 105 -19.25 -6.34 7.47
N GLU A 106 -20.39 -5.78 7.06
CA GLU A 106 -20.46 -5.06 5.79
C GLU A 106 -19.62 -3.76 5.83
N PRO A 107 -18.93 -3.41 4.74
CA PRO A 107 -18.17 -2.17 4.66
C PRO A 107 -19.08 -0.94 4.85
N PRO A 108 -18.60 0.11 5.55
CA PRO A 108 -19.30 1.38 5.60
C PRO A 108 -19.52 1.94 4.18
N SER A 109 -20.64 2.64 3.99
CA SER A 109 -20.92 3.30 2.71
C SER A 109 -19.82 4.30 2.35
N GLY A 110 -19.38 4.29 1.09
CA GLY A 110 -18.33 5.18 0.59
C GLY A 110 -16.89 4.72 0.89
N ALA A 111 -16.68 3.83 1.86
CA ALA A 111 -15.36 3.28 2.14
C ALA A 111 -14.98 2.19 1.12
N ARG A 112 -13.71 2.13 0.76
CA ARG A 112 -13.19 1.17 -0.23
C ARG A 112 -11.87 0.61 0.26
N SER A 113 -11.62 -0.68 -0.02
CA SER A 113 -10.31 -1.24 0.28
C SER A 113 -9.22 -0.55 -0.54
N LEU A 114 -8.04 -0.39 0.05
CA LEU A 114 -6.85 0.09 -0.66
C LEU A 114 -6.64 -0.59 -2.02
N ALA A 115 -6.84 -1.91 -2.10
CA ALA A 115 -6.72 -2.64 -3.36
C ALA A 115 -7.68 -2.11 -4.44
N ARG A 116 -8.95 -1.84 -4.11
CA ARG A 116 -9.89 -1.25 -5.07
C ARG A 116 -9.51 0.17 -5.46
N VAL A 117 -9.00 0.96 -4.52
CA VAL A 117 -8.49 2.31 -4.81
C VAL A 117 -7.31 2.24 -5.77
N LEU A 118 -6.34 1.34 -5.54
CA LEU A 118 -5.17 1.15 -6.39
C LEU A 118 -5.56 0.67 -7.79
N MET A 119 -6.50 -0.27 -7.93
CA MET A 119 -6.98 -0.72 -9.24
C MET A 119 -7.65 0.43 -10.01
N ALA A 120 -8.49 1.23 -9.33
CA ALA A 120 -9.16 2.38 -9.94
C ALA A 120 -8.19 3.52 -10.32
N LEU A 121 -7.09 3.68 -9.56
CA LEU A 121 -6.01 4.59 -9.90
C LEU A 121 -5.22 4.08 -11.11
N ALA A 122 -4.88 2.80 -11.12
CA ALA A 122 -4.13 2.19 -12.22
C ALA A 122 -4.90 2.26 -13.55
N GLU A 123 -6.21 2.05 -13.51
CA GLU A 123 -7.10 2.26 -14.67
C GLU A 123 -7.02 3.71 -15.19
N ARG A 124 -7.09 4.70 -14.31
CA ARG A 124 -6.96 6.13 -14.68
C ARG A 124 -5.58 6.48 -15.24
N LEU A 125 -4.54 5.76 -14.83
CA LEU A 125 -3.17 5.90 -15.31
C LEU A 125 -2.90 5.08 -16.59
N GLY A 126 -3.92 4.46 -17.19
CA GLY A 126 -3.77 3.67 -18.42
C GLY A 126 -3.10 2.30 -18.21
N LYS A 127 -3.04 1.82 -16.96
CA LYS A 127 -2.51 0.50 -16.59
C LYS A 127 -3.59 -0.32 -15.86
N PRO A 128 -4.71 -0.66 -16.52
CA PRO A 128 -5.80 -1.37 -15.87
C PRO A 128 -5.32 -2.72 -15.34
N MET A 129 -5.81 -3.07 -14.15
CA MET A 129 -5.53 -4.33 -13.48
C MET A 129 -6.82 -4.89 -12.87
N ALA A 130 -7.05 -6.19 -13.01
CA ALA A 130 -8.33 -6.82 -12.68
C ALA A 130 -8.14 -7.92 -11.64
N TYR A 131 -8.35 -7.55 -10.37
CA TYR A 131 -8.38 -8.50 -9.25
C TYR A 131 -9.75 -8.47 -8.56
N PRO A 132 -10.76 -9.18 -9.10
CA PRO A 132 -12.09 -9.25 -8.48
C PRO A 132 -12.08 -9.90 -7.09
N ALA A 133 -11.06 -10.72 -6.79
CA ALA A 133 -10.94 -11.44 -5.53
C ALA A 133 -9.48 -11.47 -5.02
N PRO A 134 -9.24 -11.37 -3.69
CA PRO A 134 -7.89 -11.41 -3.11
C PRO A 134 -7.08 -12.67 -3.45
N GLN A 135 -7.77 -13.80 -3.71
CA GLN A 135 -7.14 -15.07 -4.05
C GLN A 135 -6.32 -14.99 -5.34
N LEU A 136 -6.73 -14.14 -6.30
CA LEU A 136 -6.00 -13.96 -7.55
C LEU A 136 -4.66 -13.24 -7.32
N VAL A 137 -4.63 -12.26 -6.41
CA VAL A 137 -3.38 -11.62 -5.97
C VAL A 137 -2.47 -12.66 -5.31
N GLN A 138 -3.02 -13.53 -4.46
CA GLN A 138 -2.24 -14.59 -3.81
C GLN A 138 -1.68 -15.61 -4.81
N GLN A 139 -2.46 -15.98 -5.84
CA GLN A 139 -2.02 -16.86 -6.93
C GLN A 139 -0.86 -16.23 -7.71
N GLU A 140 -0.95 -14.95 -8.03
CA GLU A 140 0.13 -14.23 -8.71
C GLU A 140 1.39 -14.13 -7.85
N LEU A 141 1.25 -13.84 -6.54
CA LEU A 141 2.39 -13.85 -5.61
C LEU A 141 3.06 -15.23 -5.55
N ASN A 142 2.28 -16.32 -5.59
CA ASN A 142 2.83 -17.67 -5.62
C ASN A 142 3.55 -17.96 -6.94
N HIS A 143 3.00 -17.51 -8.07
CA HIS A 143 3.64 -17.63 -9.38
C HIS A 143 4.97 -16.85 -9.44
N LEU A 144 4.99 -15.62 -8.91
CA LEU A 144 6.20 -14.80 -8.77
C LEU A 144 7.29 -15.49 -7.93
N ARG A 145 6.90 -16.08 -6.80
CA ARG A 145 7.82 -16.82 -5.92
C ARG A 145 8.41 -18.04 -6.61
N ALA A 146 7.61 -18.79 -7.37
CA ALA A 146 8.08 -19.94 -8.13
C ALA A 146 9.14 -19.50 -9.15
N LEU A 147 8.85 -18.47 -9.96
CA LEU A 147 9.80 -17.95 -10.95
C LEU A 147 11.08 -17.40 -10.32
N ALA A 148 10.97 -16.69 -9.19
CA ALA A 148 12.13 -16.16 -8.47
C ALA A 148 12.98 -17.27 -7.82
N GLY A 149 12.36 -18.36 -7.40
CA GLY A 149 13.03 -19.55 -6.87
C GLY A 149 13.76 -20.36 -7.95
N SER A 150 13.18 -20.45 -9.15
CA SER A 150 13.82 -21.08 -10.32
C SER A 150 15.06 -20.30 -10.78
N ALA A 151 14.99 -18.97 -10.78
CA ALA A 151 16.10 -18.10 -11.18
C ALA A 151 17.30 -18.07 -10.19
N LYS A 152 17.22 -18.77 -9.05
CA LYS A 152 18.34 -18.98 -8.11
C LYS A 152 19.04 -20.33 -8.30
N ARG A 153 18.54 -21.21 -9.17
CA ARG A 153 19.05 -22.57 -9.38
C ARG A 153 19.80 -22.75 -10.71
N GLU A 154 20.04 -21.65 -11.42
CA GLU A 154 20.95 -21.53 -12.57
C GLU A 154 22.10 -20.60 -12.18
#